data_AF-K0NR68-F1
#
_entry.id   AF-K0NR68-F1
#
_cell.length_a   1.000
_cell.length_b   1.000
_cell.length_c   1.000
_cell.angle_alpha   90.00
_cell.angle_beta   90.00
_cell.angle_gamma   90.00
#
_symmetry.space_group_name_H-M   'P 1'
#
loop_
_entity.id
_entity.type
_entity.pdbx_description
1 polymer ?
#
loop_
_entity_poly.entity_id
_entity_poly.type
_entity_poly.pdbx_seq_one_letter_code
_entity_poly.pdbx_strand_id
1 'polypeptide(L)'
;MRHRIIIVGIRNDLAEQGIKFHVPAPTTPNPEDYKTAGEALTVPPIPADAPNNEVTRHNKKTIEMLKYIPEGGNAWSLSIPEELRLNVKGTKLSNIYKRLTFNKPSYTVTGSGGGGTHMYHWKENRALTNRERARLQTFPDDFVFVGGKESVRKQIGMAIPPEGMRHILMAVLKTFAGIEYDSVTPTERLQPEVLFKVSGSEVANLVKH
;
A
#
# COMPACT_ATOMS: atom_id res chain seq x y z
N MET A 1 3.17 -6.99 -4.74
CA MET A 1 2.44 -6.95 -3.46
C MET A 1 3.29 -6.28 -2.40
N ARG A 2 2.66 -5.68 -1.39
CA ARG A 2 3.33 -5.06 -0.24
C ARG A 2 3.40 -6.11 0.88
N HIS A 3 4.61 -6.47 1.30
CA HIS A 3 4.81 -7.30 2.49
C HIS A 3 5.22 -6.42 3.68
N ARG A 4 4.74 -6.78 4.86
CA ARG A 4 5.08 -6.15 6.15
C ARG A 4 5.29 -7.27 7.16
N ILE A 5 6.33 -7.14 7.98
CA ILE A 5 6.51 -8.00 9.15
C ILE A 5 5.85 -7.30 10.32
N ILE A 6 5.07 -8.06 11.10
CA ILE A 6 4.47 -7.60 12.34
C ILE A 6 4.99 -8.53 13.44
N ILE A 7 5.46 -7.93 14.53
CA ILE A 7 5.94 -8.65 15.70
C ILE A 7 4.99 -8.33 16.84
N VAL A 8 4.39 -9.36 17.44
CA VAL A 8 3.54 -9.25 18.61
C VAL A 8 4.30 -9.83 19.80
N GLY A 9 4.61 -8.98 20.78
CA GLY A 9 5.22 -9.39 22.04
C GLY A 9 4.18 -9.44 23.15
N ILE A 10 4.12 -10.54 23.89
CA ILE A 10 3.34 -10.67 25.12
C ILE A 10 4.32 -10.60 26.29
N ARG A 11 3.96 -9.83 27.32
CA ARG A 11 4.79 -9.68 28.54
C ARG A 11 4.88 -11.03 29.27
N ASN A 12 6.06 -11.37 29.82
CA ASN A 12 6.35 -12.71 30.35
C ASN A 12 5.36 -13.17 31.43
N ASP A 13 5.00 -12.31 32.36
CA ASP A 13 4.03 -12.62 33.43
C ASP A 13 2.63 -12.95 32.89
N LEU A 14 2.22 -12.35 31.77
CA LEU A 14 0.95 -12.65 31.10
C LEU A 14 1.04 -13.96 30.32
N ALA A 15 2.18 -14.22 29.69
CA ALA A 15 2.45 -15.49 29.01
C ALA A 15 2.47 -16.67 30.01
N GLU A 16 3.06 -16.49 31.19
CA GLU A 16 3.07 -17.46 32.29
C GLU A 16 1.66 -17.76 32.83
N GLN A 17 0.73 -16.81 32.73
CA GLN A 17 -0.69 -17.00 33.01
C GLN A 17 -1.45 -17.74 31.89
N GLY A 18 -0.77 -18.15 30.82
CA GLY A 18 -1.34 -18.89 29.70
C GLY A 18 -1.83 -18.02 28.53
N ILE A 19 -1.61 -16.69 28.56
CA ILE A 19 -1.96 -15.83 27.42
C ILE A 19 -1.03 -16.13 26.25
N LYS A 20 -1.60 -16.67 25.17
CA LYS A 20 -0.86 -17.03 23.96
C LYS A 20 -1.52 -16.45 22.71
N PHE A 21 -0.79 -15.59 22.01
CA PHE A 21 -1.21 -15.06 20.73
C PHE A 21 -1.02 -16.10 19.61
N HIS A 22 -2.02 -16.22 18.75
CA HIS A 22 -1.97 -17.05 17.55
C HIS A 22 -2.06 -16.15 16.32
N VAL A 23 -1.32 -16.48 15.25
CA VAL A 23 -1.35 -15.67 14.02
C VAL A 23 -2.74 -15.82 13.40
N PRO A 24 -3.52 -14.73 13.21
CA PRO A 24 -4.86 -14.82 12.67
C PRO A 24 -4.83 -15.35 11.23
N ALA A 25 -5.87 -16.11 10.86
CA ALA A 25 -6.00 -16.62 9.51
C ALA A 25 -6.09 -15.48 8.48
N PRO A 26 -5.55 -15.67 7.26
CA PRO A 26 -5.67 -14.69 6.19
C PRO A 26 -7.13 -14.38 5.86
N THR A 27 -7.45 -13.10 5.70
CA THR A 27 -8.81 -12.65 5.34
C THR A 27 -9.14 -12.83 3.87
N THR A 28 -8.10 -12.90 3.03
CA THR A 28 -8.19 -13.08 1.58
C THR A 28 -7.09 -14.05 1.18
N PRO A 29 -7.30 -15.38 1.29
CA PRO A 29 -6.26 -16.37 1.00
C PRO A 29 -5.98 -16.51 -0.49
N ASN A 30 -6.96 -16.22 -1.36
CA ASN A 30 -6.80 -16.34 -2.81
C ASN A 30 -6.58 -14.97 -3.46
N PRO A 31 -5.68 -14.87 -4.47
CA PRO A 31 -5.49 -13.63 -5.22
C PRO A 31 -6.76 -13.09 -5.91
N GLU A 32 -7.69 -14.00 -6.25
CA GLU A 32 -9.00 -13.67 -6.83
C GLU A 32 -9.86 -12.82 -5.88
N ASP A 33 -9.65 -12.97 -4.56
CA ASP A 33 -10.40 -12.28 -3.52
C ASP A 33 -9.84 -10.88 -3.20
N TYR A 34 -8.75 -10.49 -3.88
CA TYR A 34 -8.10 -9.21 -3.60
C TYR A 34 -8.88 -8.05 -4.21
N LYS A 35 -9.22 -7.08 -3.34
CA LYS A 35 -9.84 -5.82 -3.79
C LYS A 35 -8.96 -5.14 -4.83
N THR A 36 -9.53 -4.93 -6.00
CA THR A 36 -8.84 -4.28 -7.13
C THR A 36 -8.72 -2.78 -6.91
N ALA A 37 -7.80 -2.12 -7.61
CA ALA A 37 -7.66 -0.67 -7.54
C ALA A 37 -8.91 0.04 -8.10
N GLY A 38 -9.57 -0.55 -9.09
CA GLY A 38 -10.85 -0.09 -9.61
C GLY A 38 -11.92 -0.11 -8.52
N GLU A 39 -12.22 -1.27 -7.95
CA GLU A 39 -13.20 -1.41 -6.88
C GLU A 39 -12.88 -0.53 -5.67
N ALA A 40 -11.60 -0.44 -5.28
CA ALA A 40 -11.19 0.41 -4.18
C ALA A 40 -11.52 1.88 -4.43
N LEU A 41 -11.34 2.39 -5.65
CA LEU A 41 -11.51 3.81 -5.95
C LEU A 41 -12.91 4.19 -6.44
N THR A 42 -13.71 3.24 -6.92
CA THR A 42 -15.03 3.53 -7.50
C THR A 42 -16.21 2.92 -6.75
N VAL A 43 -15.99 2.03 -5.78
CA VAL A 43 -17.07 1.31 -5.07
C VAL A 43 -16.92 1.40 -3.54
N PRO A 44 -17.79 2.18 -2.86
CA PRO A 44 -18.63 3.24 -3.45
C PRO A 44 -17.77 4.37 -4.05
N PRO A 45 -18.35 5.25 -4.89
CA PRO A 45 -17.64 6.41 -5.41
C PRO A 45 -17.14 7.30 -4.26
N ILE A 46 -15.92 7.83 -4.39
CA ILE A 46 -15.39 8.80 -3.44
C ILE A 46 -16.25 10.07 -3.51
N PRO A 47 -16.78 10.59 -2.37
CA PRO A 47 -17.51 11.85 -2.35
C PRO A 47 -16.68 13.01 -2.93
N ALA A 48 -17.33 13.89 -3.69
CA ALA A 48 -16.65 15.00 -4.35
C ALA A 48 -16.03 15.98 -3.33
N ASP A 49 -16.65 16.12 -2.17
CA ASP A 49 -16.25 16.97 -1.05
C ASP A 49 -15.38 16.23 0.00
N ALA A 50 -15.00 14.97 -0.26
CA ALA A 50 -14.15 14.21 0.64
C ALA A 50 -12.83 14.98 0.94
N PRO A 51 -12.39 15.01 2.21
CA PRO A 51 -11.17 15.71 2.59
C PRO A 51 -9.95 15.16 1.84
N ASN A 52 -9.00 16.05 1.52
CA ASN A 52 -7.77 15.73 0.79
C ASN A 52 -7.99 15.16 -0.64
N ASN A 53 -9.12 15.45 -1.28
CA ASN A 53 -9.45 14.98 -2.64
C ASN A 53 -9.03 15.94 -3.77
N GLU A 54 -8.04 16.81 -3.53
CA GLU A 54 -7.59 17.79 -4.52
C GLU A 54 -6.73 17.18 -5.65
N VAL A 55 -7.13 17.42 -6.90
CA VAL A 55 -6.40 16.99 -8.09
C VAL A 55 -5.04 17.69 -8.19
N THR A 56 -4.01 16.94 -8.57
CA THR A 56 -2.68 17.48 -8.83
C THR A 56 -2.64 18.14 -10.20
N ARG A 57 -2.28 19.42 -10.25
CA ARG A 57 -2.05 20.13 -11.52
C ARG A 57 -0.68 19.71 -12.08
N HIS A 58 -0.67 19.24 -13.32
CA HIS A 58 0.54 18.90 -14.05
C HIS A 58 0.77 19.88 -15.19
N ASN A 59 2.03 20.04 -15.61
CA ASN A 59 2.33 20.84 -16.79
C ASN A 59 1.83 20.14 -18.07
N LYS A 60 1.69 20.90 -19.17
CA LYS A 60 1.17 20.40 -20.44
C LYS A 60 1.96 19.20 -20.99
N LYS A 61 3.30 19.25 -20.91
CA LYS A 61 4.18 18.16 -21.38
C LYS A 61 3.90 16.85 -20.65
N THR A 62 3.73 16.89 -19.33
CA THR A 62 3.39 15.74 -18.51
C THR A 62 2.02 15.16 -18.86
N ILE A 63 1.01 16.02 -19.03
CA ILE A 63 -0.34 15.58 -19.43
C ILE A 63 -0.29 14.91 -20.80
N GLU A 64 0.45 15.48 -21.75
CA GLU A 64 0.62 14.92 -23.09
C GLU A 64 1.31 13.56 -23.05
N MET A 65 2.44 13.44 -22.34
CA MET A 65 3.13 12.18 -22.14
C MET A 65 2.22 11.10 -21.52
N LEU A 66 1.40 11.47 -20.53
CA LEU A 66 0.49 10.54 -19.87
C LEU A 66 -0.47 9.87 -20.86
N LYS A 67 -0.96 10.57 -21.90
CA LYS A 67 -1.88 10.02 -22.90
C LYS A 67 -1.34 8.76 -23.59
N TYR A 68 -0.02 8.65 -23.72
CA TYR A 68 0.65 7.53 -24.36
C TYR A 68 0.97 6.38 -23.41
N ILE A 69 0.90 6.59 -22.10
CA ILE A 69 1.18 5.54 -21.12
C ILE A 69 -0.08 4.65 -21.00
N PRO A 70 -0.03 3.37 -21.38
CA PRO A 70 -1.15 2.46 -21.23
C PRO A 70 -1.41 2.13 -19.76
N GLU A 71 -2.59 1.59 -19.48
CA GLU A 71 -2.93 1.02 -18.18
C GLU A 71 -1.83 0.07 -17.65
N GLY A 72 -1.47 0.19 -16.38
CA GLY A 72 -0.34 -0.56 -15.78
C GLY A 72 1.07 -0.17 -16.28
N GLY A 73 1.17 0.65 -17.34
CA GLY A 73 2.41 1.16 -17.90
C GLY A 73 3.06 2.25 -17.05
N ASN A 74 4.21 2.75 -17.48
CA ASN A 74 4.98 3.81 -16.81
C ASN A 74 5.71 4.70 -17.82
N ALA A 75 6.58 5.59 -17.35
CA ALA A 75 7.33 6.54 -18.19
C ALA A 75 8.27 5.92 -19.24
N TRP A 76 8.47 4.61 -19.21
CA TRP A 76 9.34 3.86 -20.12
C TRP A 76 8.55 3.15 -21.21
N SER A 77 7.25 3.42 -21.31
CA SER A 77 6.42 2.83 -22.36
C SER A 77 6.90 3.25 -23.76
N LEU A 78 6.99 2.26 -24.66
CA LEU A 78 7.47 2.47 -26.02
C LEU A 78 6.52 3.34 -26.86
N SER A 79 5.24 3.40 -26.48
CA SER A 79 4.23 4.25 -27.12
C SER A 79 4.43 5.74 -26.89
N ILE A 80 5.28 6.15 -25.93
CA ILE A 80 5.60 7.57 -25.72
C ILE A 80 6.53 8.06 -26.85
N PRO A 81 6.18 9.14 -27.57
CA PRO A 81 7.06 9.80 -28.55
C PRO A 81 8.38 10.26 -27.95
N GLU A 82 9.47 10.21 -28.72
CA GLU A 82 10.83 10.43 -28.22
C GLU A 82 11.00 11.81 -27.56
N GLU A 83 10.39 12.85 -28.11
CA GLU A 83 10.39 14.22 -27.60
C GLU A 83 9.69 14.39 -26.23
N LEU A 84 8.79 13.45 -25.90
CA LEU A 84 8.06 13.41 -24.63
C LEU A 84 8.70 12.49 -23.59
N ARG A 85 9.62 11.61 -23.99
CA ARG A 85 10.28 10.67 -23.08
C ARG A 85 11.11 11.42 -22.04
N LEU A 86 11.18 10.88 -20.83
CA LEU A 86 12.05 11.42 -19.80
C LEU A 86 13.50 11.09 -20.13
N ASN A 87 14.36 12.11 -20.10
CA ASN A 87 15.80 11.93 -20.20
C ASN A 87 16.39 11.73 -18.79
N VAL A 88 16.30 10.51 -18.28
CA VAL A 88 16.86 10.15 -16.97
C VAL A 88 18.19 9.42 -17.16
N LYS A 89 19.27 10.01 -16.63
CA LYS A 89 20.58 9.37 -16.51
C LYS A 89 20.59 8.49 -15.25
N GLY A 90 20.94 7.21 -15.39
CA GLY A 90 20.99 6.25 -14.28
C GLY A 90 19.75 5.35 -14.19
N THR A 91 19.40 4.91 -12.98
CA THR A 91 18.39 3.87 -12.77
C THR A 91 16.98 4.35 -13.13
N LYS A 92 16.39 3.70 -14.13
CA LYS A 92 14.99 3.89 -14.55
C LYS A 92 14.04 3.23 -13.55
N LEU A 93 13.59 3.99 -12.55
CA LEU A 93 12.62 3.49 -11.58
C LEU A 93 11.30 3.15 -12.27
N SER A 94 10.81 1.93 -12.07
CA SER A 94 9.59 1.42 -12.71
C SER A 94 8.30 2.10 -12.22
N ASN A 95 8.36 2.83 -11.10
CA ASN A 95 7.23 3.53 -10.50
C ASN A 95 7.04 4.98 -11.01
N ILE A 96 7.97 5.50 -11.81
CA ILE A 96 7.88 6.86 -12.38
C ILE A 96 6.77 6.89 -13.44
N TYR A 97 5.77 7.76 -13.25
CA TYR A 97 4.54 7.86 -14.03
C TYR A 97 3.77 6.54 -14.19
N LYS A 98 3.92 5.62 -13.22
CA LYS A 98 3.26 4.33 -13.27
C LYS A 98 1.75 4.46 -13.08
N ARG A 99 0.98 3.91 -14.02
CA ARG A 99 -0.48 3.83 -13.94
C ARG A 99 -0.90 2.60 -13.13
N LEU A 100 -2.02 2.73 -12.44
CA LEU A 100 -2.74 1.59 -11.90
C LEU A 100 -3.25 0.69 -13.03
N THR A 101 -3.59 -0.55 -12.67
CA THR A 101 -4.40 -1.46 -13.47
C THR A 101 -5.74 -1.60 -12.76
N PHE A 102 -6.84 -1.36 -13.45
CA PHE A 102 -8.20 -1.32 -12.92
C PHE A 102 -8.57 -2.64 -12.23
N ASN A 103 -8.37 -3.77 -12.91
CA ASN A 103 -8.70 -5.11 -12.44
C ASN A 103 -7.58 -5.79 -11.62
N LYS A 104 -6.64 -5.02 -11.07
CA LYS A 104 -5.60 -5.58 -10.19
C LYS A 104 -5.48 -4.77 -8.91
N PRO A 105 -5.02 -5.36 -7.80
CA PRO A 105 -4.70 -4.61 -6.60
C PRO A 105 -3.66 -3.52 -6.89
N SER A 106 -3.74 -2.41 -6.15
CA SER A 106 -2.75 -1.36 -6.28
C SER A 106 -1.34 -1.85 -5.92
N TYR A 107 -0.33 -1.28 -6.57
CA TYR A 107 1.04 -1.41 -6.08
C TYR A 107 1.24 -0.52 -4.84
N THR A 108 2.33 -0.73 -4.12
CA THR A 108 2.62 -0.04 -2.86
C THR A 108 2.50 1.49 -2.99
N VAL A 109 1.57 2.07 -2.22
CA VAL A 109 1.48 3.52 -2.03
C VAL A 109 2.73 4.00 -1.30
N THR A 110 3.47 4.95 -1.89
CA THR A 110 4.72 5.47 -1.31
C THR A 110 4.54 6.85 -0.70
N GLY A 111 5.12 7.06 0.49
CA GLY A 111 5.08 8.36 1.19
C GLY A 111 6.23 9.29 0.80
N SER A 112 7.18 8.79 0.02
CA SER A 112 8.34 9.53 -0.46
C SER A 112 8.52 9.33 -1.97
N GLY A 113 9.35 10.18 -2.56
CA GLY A 113 9.70 10.16 -3.98
C GLY A 113 9.31 11.45 -4.71
N GLY A 114 10.19 11.86 -5.63
CA GLY A 114 9.97 12.95 -6.58
C GLY A 114 9.84 12.44 -8.03
N GLY A 115 9.87 13.35 -9.00
CA GLY A 115 10.06 13.01 -10.40
C GLY A 115 8.95 12.16 -11.05
N GLY A 116 7.71 12.28 -10.58
CA GLY A 116 6.57 11.57 -11.18
C GLY A 116 6.16 10.29 -10.44
N THR A 117 6.53 10.08 -9.19
CA THR A 117 6.14 8.90 -8.37
C THR A 117 4.81 9.09 -7.62
N HIS A 118 3.84 9.75 -8.26
CA HIS A 118 2.59 10.15 -7.63
C HIS A 118 1.46 9.11 -7.72
N MET A 119 1.69 7.96 -8.36
CA MET A 119 0.64 7.04 -8.79
C MET A 119 -0.37 7.68 -9.73
N TYR A 120 -0.74 6.98 -10.80
CA TYR A 120 -1.57 7.56 -11.85
C TYR A 120 -2.80 6.73 -12.06
N HIS A 121 -3.90 7.42 -12.32
CA HIS A 121 -5.17 6.78 -12.63
C HIS A 121 -4.99 5.85 -13.85
N TRP A 122 -5.71 4.74 -13.90
CA TRP A 122 -5.56 3.76 -15.00
C TRP A 122 -5.98 4.36 -16.35
N LYS A 123 -7.10 5.09 -16.35
CA LYS A 123 -7.69 5.76 -17.53
C LYS A 123 -7.34 7.25 -17.67
N GLU A 124 -7.57 8.05 -16.64
CA GLU A 124 -7.41 9.51 -16.71
C GLU A 124 -5.94 9.97 -16.72
N ASN A 125 -5.64 11.06 -17.41
CA ASN A 125 -4.28 11.60 -17.57
C ASN A 125 -3.86 12.47 -16.37
N ARG A 126 -3.99 11.93 -15.15
CA ARG A 126 -3.66 12.62 -13.89
C ARG A 126 -3.05 11.70 -12.85
N ALA A 127 -2.29 12.28 -11.93
CA ALA A 127 -1.96 11.60 -10.70
C ALA A 127 -3.19 11.38 -9.83
N LEU A 128 -3.11 10.40 -8.93
CA LEU A 128 -4.11 10.20 -7.89
C LEU A 128 -4.12 11.37 -6.91
N THR A 129 -5.31 11.73 -6.44
CA THR A 129 -5.53 12.62 -5.29
C THR A 129 -5.00 11.97 -4.01
N ASN A 130 -4.82 12.74 -2.95
CA ASN A 130 -4.41 12.17 -1.67
C ASN A 130 -5.52 11.28 -1.10
N ARG A 131 -6.79 11.64 -1.28
CA ARG A 131 -7.95 10.82 -0.91
C ARG A 131 -7.96 9.46 -1.61
N GLU A 132 -7.74 9.40 -2.92
CA GLU A 132 -7.64 8.14 -3.65
C GLU A 132 -6.51 7.26 -3.08
N ARG A 133 -5.34 7.82 -2.78
CA ARG A 133 -4.24 7.07 -2.15
C ARG A 133 -4.57 6.59 -0.75
N ALA A 134 -5.26 7.42 0.04
CA ALA A 134 -5.71 7.08 1.38
C ALA A 134 -6.69 5.89 1.33
N ARG A 135 -7.60 5.88 0.36
CA ARG A 135 -8.52 4.77 0.11
C ARG A 135 -7.81 3.48 -0.30
N LEU A 136 -6.76 3.56 -1.12
CA LEU A 136 -5.90 2.39 -1.40
C LEU A 136 -5.15 1.89 -0.15
N GLN A 137 -4.95 2.75 0.85
CA GLN A 137 -4.47 2.40 2.20
C GLN A 137 -5.64 2.11 3.17
N THR A 138 -6.86 1.88 2.68
CA THR A 138 -8.06 1.55 3.48
C THR A 138 -8.49 2.57 4.54
N PHE A 139 -8.06 3.83 4.41
CA PHE A 139 -8.61 4.91 5.23
C PHE A 139 -10.07 5.22 4.85
N PRO A 140 -10.94 5.50 5.83
CA PRO A 140 -12.30 5.94 5.56
C PRO A 140 -12.30 7.35 4.95
N ASP A 141 -13.34 7.71 4.20
CA ASP A 141 -13.39 8.97 3.44
C ASP A 141 -13.38 10.22 4.30
N ASP A 142 -13.96 10.12 5.48
CA ASP A 142 -14.09 11.20 6.45
C ASP A 142 -12.81 11.46 7.25
N PHE A 143 -11.81 10.56 7.18
CA PHE A 143 -10.54 10.76 7.88
C PHE A 143 -9.79 11.96 7.32
N VAL A 144 -9.58 13.00 8.13
CA VAL A 144 -8.89 14.23 7.70
C VAL A 144 -7.38 14.12 7.95
N PHE A 145 -6.58 14.24 6.89
CA PHE A 145 -5.14 14.42 7.02
C PHE A 145 -4.79 15.91 7.09
N VAL A 146 -3.93 16.27 8.04
CA VAL A 146 -3.57 17.67 8.33
C VAL A 146 -2.21 18.03 7.73
N GLY A 147 -2.12 19.22 7.17
CA GLY A 147 -0.89 19.81 6.63
C GLY A 147 -0.92 19.99 5.11
N GLY A 148 0.21 20.42 4.55
CA GLY A 148 0.34 20.62 3.10
C GLY A 148 0.27 19.32 2.31
N LYS A 149 -0.06 19.42 1.01
CA LYS A 149 -0.29 18.28 0.10
C LYS A 149 0.78 17.18 0.14
N GLU A 150 2.07 17.57 0.13
CA GLU A 150 3.17 16.59 0.20
C GLU A 150 3.37 16.02 1.60
N SER A 151 3.04 16.77 2.67
CA SER A 151 3.02 16.24 4.04
C SER A 151 1.95 15.17 4.19
N VAL A 152 0.74 15.44 3.69
CA VAL A 152 -0.37 14.48 3.67
C VAL A 152 -0.01 13.23 2.87
N ARG A 153 0.59 13.40 1.68
CA ARG A 153 1.11 12.28 0.89
C ARG A 153 2.08 11.40 1.69
N LYS A 154 2.99 12.03 2.44
CA LYS A 154 3.95 11.32 3.29
C LYS A 154 3.27 10.52 4.39
N GLN A 155 2.31 11.13 5.08
CA GLN A 155 1.50 10.46 6.12
C GLN A 155 0.81 9.21 5.56
N ILE A 156 0.09 9.35 4.43
CA ILE A 156 -0.64 8.24 3.80
C ILE A 156 0.32 7.11 3.41
N GLY A 157 1.41 7.41 2.72
CA GLY A 157 2.29 6.36 2.20
C GLY A 157 3.19 5.71 3.25
N MET A 158 3.41 6.36 4.40
CA MET A 158 4.12 5.77 5.55
C MET A 158 3.19 5.00 6.49
N ALA A 159 1.88 5.21 6.39
CA ALA A 159 0.90 4.55 7.25
C ALA A 159 0.84 3.02 7.03
N ILE A 160 0.29 2.35 8.04
CA ILE A 160 -0.21 0.98 7.95
C ILE A 160 -1.71 1.07 7.61
N PRO A 161 -2.22 0.29 6.63
CA PRO A 161 -3.64 0.31 6.30
C PRO A 161 -4.55 -0.01 7.50
N PRO A 162 -5.57 0.83 7.83
CA PRO A 162 -6.44 0.62 8.98
C PRO A 162 -7.12 -0.75 9.00
N GLU A 163 -7.69 -1.21 7.88
CA GLU A 163 -8.34 -2.52 7.83
C GLU A 163 -7.38 -3.68 8.13
N GLY A 164 -6.15 -3.63 7.58
CA GLY A 164 -5.14 -4.63 7.88
C GLY A 164 -4.76 -4.65 9.37
N MET A 165 -4.57 -3.47 9.96
CA MET A 165 -4.27 -3.34 11.39
C MET A 165 -5.45 -3.78 12.28
N ARG A 166 -6.68 -3.49 11.87
CA ARG A 166 -7.90 -3.89 12.58
C ARG A 166 -7.95 -5.41 12.78
N HIS A 167 -7.68 -6.19 11.74
CA HIS A 167 -7.67 -7.66 11.84
C HIS A 167 -6.64 -8.17 12.85
N ILE A 168 -5.45 -7.58 12.87
CA ILE A 168 -4.37 -7.95 13.81
C ILE A 168 -4.76 -7.55 15.24
N LEU A 169 -5.22 -6.32 15.44
CA LEU A 169 -5.62 -5.84 16.77
C LEU A 169 -6.80 -6.63 17.33
N MET A 170 -7.77 -7.02 16.50
CA MET A 170 -8.87 -7.88 16.93
C MET A 170 -8.37 -9.24 17.41
N ALA A 171 -7.38 -9.84 16.74
CA ALA A 171 -6.76 -11.09 17.21
C ALA A 171 -6.04 -10.91 18.55
N VAL A 172 -5.33 -9.79 18.73
CA VAL A 172 -4.70 -9.45 20.02
C VAL A 172 -5.76 -9.29 21.11
N LEU A 173 -6.82 -8.52 20.87
CA LEU A 173 -7.89 -8.31 21.85
C LEU A 173 -8.60 -9.62 22.23
N LYS A 174 -8.95 -10.45 21.24
CA LYS A 174 -9.54 -11.76 21.47
C LYS A 174 -8.64 -12.68 22.29
N THR A 175 -7.33 -12.64 22.04
CA THR A 175 -6.32 -13.36 22.83
C THR A 175 -6.40 -12.97 24.31
N PHE A 176 -6.43 -11.67 24.62
CA PHE A 176 -6.55 -11.19 26.00
C PHE A 176 -7.93 -11.45 26.63
N ALA A 177 -8.97 -11.56 25.80
CA ALA A 177 -10.32 -11.88 26.25
C ALA A 177 -10.58 -13.40 26.40
N GLY A 178 -9.63 -14.27 26.04
CA GLY A 178 -9.83 -15.72 26.02
C GLY A 178 -10.85 -16.18 24.98
N ILE A 179 -11.07 -15.39 23.92
CA ILE A 179 -12.01 -15.69 22.84
C ILE A 179 -11.25 -16.33 21.69
N GLU A 180 -11.72 -17.49 21.22
CA GLU A 180 -11.14 -18.16 20.07
C GLU A 180 -11.33 -17.38 18.75
N TYR A 181 -10.41 -17.59 17.82
CA TYR A 181 -10.47 -17.05 16.47
C TYR A 181 -9.68 -17.93 15.51
N ASP A 182 -10.10 -17.91 14.24
CA ASP A 182 -9.42 -18.62 13.17
C ASP A 182 -7.95 -18.17 13.09
N SER A 183 -7.06 -19.14 13.19
CA SER A 183 -5.62 -18.91 13.20
C SER A 183 -4.90 -19.92 12.30
N VAL A 184 -3.67 -19.58 11.94
CA VAL A 184 -2.79 -20.42 11.12
C VAL A 184 -1.47 -20.64 11.83
N THR A 185 -0.78 -21.71 11.46
CA THR A 185 0.59 -21.94 11.92
C THR A 185 1.49 -20.80 11.42
N PRO A 186 2.24 -20.13 12.31
CA PRO A 186 3.17 -19.10 11.90
C PRO A 186 4.22 -19.63 10.93
N THR A 187 4.62 -18.82 9.94
CA THR A 187 5.67 -19.21 8.99
C THR A 187 7.02 -19.37 9.72
N GLU A 188 7.57 -20.58 9.73
CA GLU A 188 8.77 -20.95 10.52
C GLU A 188 9.96 -20.02 10.31
N ARG A 189 10.29 -19.67 9.06
CA ARG A 189 11.43 -18.78 8.74
C ARG A 189 11.25 -17.34 9.22
N LEU A 190 10.02 -16.94 9.57
CA LEU A 190 9.69 -15.60 10.06
C LEU A 190 9.50 -15.57 11.58
N GLN A 191 9.90 -16.62 12.28
CA GLN A 191 9.81 -16.66 13.74
C GLN A 191 10.98 -15.91 14.41
N PRO A 192 10.78 -15.35 15.62
CA PRO A 192 11.78 -14.57 16.33
C PRO A 192 13.16 -15.25 16.46
N GLU A 193 13.18 -16.57 16.64
CA GLU A 193 14.39 -17.37 16.82
C GLU A 193 15.27 -17.39 15.57
N VAL A 194 14.66 -17.17 14.40
CA VAL A 194 15.34 -17.03 13.11
C VAL A 194 15.64 -15.56 12.85
N LEU A 195 14.63 -14.69 12.97
CA LEU A 195 14.74 -13.26 12.62
C LEU A 195 15.80 -12.52 13.45
N PHE A 196 15.98 -12.87 14.72
CA PHE A 196 16.97 -12.22 15.59
C PHE A 196 18.40 -12.72 15.40
N LYS A 197 18.61 -13.73 14.55
CA LYS A 197 19.94 -14.31 14.25
C LYS A 197 20.50 -13.88 12.89
N VAL A 198 19.73 -13.14 12.10
CA VAL A 198 20.11 -12.75 10.73
C VAL A 198 20.17 -11.23 10.58
N SER A 199 20.96 -10.75 9.61
CA SER A 199 21.04 -9.32 9.32
C SER A 199 19.74 -8.79 8.72
N GLY A 200 19.49 -7.48 8.86
CA GLY A 200 18.29 -6.84 8.27
C GLY A 200 18.17 -7.03 6.74
N SER A 201 19.31 -7.10 6.03
CA SER A 201 19.34 -7.43 4.60
C SER A 201 18.85 -8.83 4.29
N GLU A 202 19.17 -9.81 5.14
CA GLU A 202 18.76 -11.20 4.98
C GLU A 202 17.27 -11.38 5.33
N VAL A 203 16.76 -10.68 6.34
CA VAL A 203 15.32 -10.63 6.65
C VAL A 203 14.50 -10.21 5.43
N ALA A 204 14.97 -9.22 4.68
CA ALA A 204 14.27 -8.74 3.48
C ALA A 204 14.15 -9.81 2.38
N ASN A 205 15.07 -10.78 2.33
CA ASN A 205 14.99 -11.91 1.41
C ASN A 205 14.03 -12.99 1.92
N LEU A 206 14.02 -13.26 3.23
CA LEU A 206 13.10 -14.22 3.86
C LEU A 206 11.62 -13.86 3.63
N VAL A 207 11.29 -12.57 3.54
CA VAL A 207 9.92 -12.08 3.31
C VAL A 207 9.45 -12.22 1.86
N LYS A 208 10.37 -12.29 0.89
CA LYS A 208 10.04 -12.26 -0.55
C LYS A 208 9.77 -13.64 -1.16
N HIS A 209 10.35 -14.67 -0.56
CA HIS A 209 10.11 -16.06 -0.95
C HIS A 209 8.97 -16.63 -0.13
#